data_AF-A0A916Y5Z1-F1
#
_entry.id   AF-A0A916Y5Z1-F1
#
_cell.length_a   1.000
_cell.length_b   1.000
_cell.length_c   1.000
_cell.angle_alpha   90.00
_cell.angle_beta   90.00
_cell.angle_gamma   90.00
#
_symmetry.space_group_name_H-M   'P 1'
#
loop_
_entity.id
_entity.type
_entity.pdbx_description
1 polymer ?
#
loop_
_entity_poly.entity_id
_entity_poly.type
_entity_poly.pdbx_seq_one_letter_code
_entity_poly.pdbx_strand_id
1 'polypeptide(L)'
;MAARPCLALFFVLVAASAAGAQERFAAADQNGDRKLDVTEFKVLIDSVAAGGQGMAIKVKRLQRYDTAFARLDANQDGFVSVSELAALQ
;
A
#
# COMPACT_ATOMS: atom_id res chain seq x y z
N MET A 1 15.53 9.87 -13.66
CA MET A 1 16.21 9.82 -12.34
C MET A 1 15.24 9.11 -11.40
N ALA A 2 15.31 7.78 -11.30
CA ALA A 2 14.32 6.98 -10.59
C ALA A 2 14.52 7.16 -9.07
N ALA A 3 13.53 7.75 -8.40
CA ALA A 3 13.49 7.85 -6.95
C ALA A 3 13.50 6.42 -6.40
N ARG A 4 14.60 6.01 -5.78
CA ARG A 4 14.73 4.68 -5.18
C ARG A 4 13.68 4.55 -4.08
N PRO A 5 12.68 3.68 -4.23
CA PRO A 5 11.60 3.55 -3.28
C PRO A 5 12.17 2.91 -2.02
N CYS A 6 11.99 3.60 -0.90
CA CYS A 6 12.47 3.14 0.39
C CYS A 6 11.62 1.94 0.83
N LEU A 7 12.22 0.76 0.73
CA LEU A 7 11.74 -0.60 1.00
C LEU A 7 10.92 -0.84 2.29
N ALA A 8 10.85 0.15 3.19
CA ALA A 8 10.24 0.02 4.50
C ALA A 8 8.70 -0.05 4.49
N LEU A 9 8.04 0.55 3.49
CA LEU A 9 6.59 0.46 3.33
C LEU A 9 6.17 -0.77 2.49
N PHE A 10 7.01 -1.14 1.52
CA PHE A 10 6.87 -2.34 0.69
C PHE A 10 6.66 -3.60 1.54
N PHE A 11 7.44 -3.74 2.62
CA PHE A 11 7.32 -4.85 3.58
C PHE A 11 6.02 -4.88 4.41
N VAL A 12 5.22 -3.82 4.40
CA VAL A 12 3.94 -3.78 5.12
C VAL A 12 2.82 -4.41 4.30
N LEU A 13 2.85 -4.22 2.99
CA LEU A 13 1.84 -4.77 2.10
C LEU A 13 2.21 -6.17 1.58
N VAL A 14 3.50 -6.41 1.33
CA VAL A 14 3.96 -7.57 0.55
C VAL A 14 4.63 -8.67 1.38
N ALA A 15 4.78 -8.50 2.70
CA ALA A 15 5.53 -9.44 3.55
C ALA A 15 4.94 -10.86 3.64
N ALA A 16 3.78 -11.14 3.07
CA ALA A 16 3.17 -12.46 3.07
C ALA A 16 2.98 -12.99 1.64
N SER A 17 4.08 -13.14 0.88
CA SER A 17 4.08 -13.73 -0.45
C SER A 17 3.27 -12.91 -1.48
N ALA A 18 3.57 -13.04 -2.78
CA ALA A 18 2.78 -12.38 -3.84
C ALA A 18 1.26 -12.67 -3.72
N ALA A 19 0.88 -13.82 -3.16
CA ALA A 19 -0.50 -14.20 -2.89
C ALA A 19 -1.18 -13.35 -1.80
N GLY A 20 -0.54 -13.11 -0.66
CA GLY A 20 -1.14 -12.34 0.43
C GLY A 20 -1.29 -10.87 0.08
N ALA A 21 -0.36 -10.31 -0.68
CA ALA A 21 -0.44 -8.92 -1.16
C ALA A 21 -1.69 -8.71 -2.04
N GLN A 22 -1.96 -9.65 -2.94
CA GLN A 22 -3.08 -9.57 -3.87
C GLN A 22 -4.43 -9.75 -3.18
N GLU A 23 -4.52 -10.66 -2.19
CA GLU A 23 -5.74 -10.79 -1.39
C GLU A 23 -6.04 -9.54 -0.56
N ARG A 24 -5.01 -8.94 0.05
CA ARG A 24 -5.20 -7.70 0.83
C ARG A 24 -5.58 -6.53 -0.07
N PHE A 25 -4.96 -6.46 -1.25
CA PHE A 25 -5.30 -5.47 -2.27
C PHE A 25 -6.77 -5.64 -2.71
N ALA A 26 -7.18 -6.86 -3.06
CA ALA A 26 -8.57 -7.16 -3.42
C ALA A 26 -9.56 -6.90 -2.28
N ALA A 27 -9.15 -7.08 -1.02
CA ALA A 27 -9.98 -6.76 0.14
C ALA A 27 -10.14 -5.25 0.36
N ALA A 28 -9.19 -4.45 -0.08
CA ALA A 28 -9.25 -2.99 0.03
C ALA A 28 -9.86 -2.30 -1.20
N ASP A 29 -9.73 -2.91 -2.38
CA ASP A 29 -10.33 -2.50 -3.67
C ASP A 29 -11.86 -2.74 -3.60
N GLN A 30 -12.59 -1.80 -3.00
CA GLN A 30 -14.04 -1.84 -2.92
C GLN A 30 -14.70 -1.50 -4.26
N ASN A 31 -14.05 -0.67 -5.08
CA ASN A 31 -14.63 -0.26 -6.35
C ASN A 31 -14.40 -1.26 -7.49
N GLY A 32 -13.48 -2.22 -7.33
CA GLY A 32 -13.20 -3.22 -8.37
C GLY A 32 -12.31 -2.72 -9.52
N ASP A 33 -11.69 -1.54 -9.39
CA ASP A 33 -10.89 -0.93 -10.46
C ASP A 33 -9.47 -1.52 -10.55
N ARG A 34 -9.11 -2.41 -9.62
CA ARG A 34 -7.74 -2.94 -9.46
C ARG A 34 -6.73 -1.84 -9.17
N LYS A 35 -7.18 -0.79 -8.49
CA LYS A 35 -6.41 0.39 -8.08
C LYS A 35 -6.90 0.82 -6.72
N LEU A 36 -5.99 1.21 -5.85
CA LEU A 36 -6.34 1.74 -4.55
C LEU A 36 -6.26 3.26 -4.59
N ASP A 37 -7.39 3.91 -4.37
CA ASP A 37 -7.39 5.34 -4.04
C ASP A 37 -6.89 5.57 -2.60
N VAL A 38 -6.71 6.83 -2.20
CA VAL A 38 -6.30 7.21 -0.84
C VAL A 38 -7.24 6.65 0.24
N THR A 39 -8.54 6.55 -0.06
CA THR A 39 -9.57 6.04 0.86
C THR A 39 -9.43 4.54 1.04
N GLU A 40 -9.36 3.78 -0.05
CA GLU A 40 -9.12 2.34 -0.03
C GLU A 40 -7.75 2.00 0.59
N PHE A 41 -6.73 2.80 0.31
CA PHE A 41 -5.41 2.66 0.92
C PHE A 41 -5.44 2.83 2.44
N LYS A 42 -6.24 3.77 2.96
CA LYS A 42 -6.44 3.90 4.41
C LYS A 42 -7.07 2.67 5.02
N VAL A 43 -8.09 2.11 4.38
CA VAL A 43 -8.78 0.88 4.81
C VAL A 43 -7.82 -0.31 4.80
N LEU A 44 -6.98 -0.39 3.78
CA LEU A 44 -5.92 -1.38 3.69
C LEU A 44 -4.95 -1.27 4.87
N ILE A 45 -4.39 -0.08 5.12
CA ILE A 45 -3.45 0.15 6.22
C ILE A 45 -4.12 -0.13 7.58
N ASP A 46 -5.40 0.21 7.73
CA ASP A 46 -6.17 -0.10 8.94
C ASP A 46 -6.29 -1.62 9.16
N SER A 47 -6.67 -2.35 8.11
CA SER A 47 -6.81 -3.81 8.13
C SER A 47 -5.46 -4.50 8.40
N VAL A 48 -4.38 -3.99 7.80
CA VAL A 48 -3.03 -4.50 8.01
C VAL A 48 -2.51 -4.17 9.42
N ALA A 49 -2.87 -3.00 9.95
CA ALA A 49 -2.57 -2.62 11.34
C ALA A 49 -3.34 -3.50 12.33
N ALA A 50 -4.60 -3.83 12.03
CA ALA A 50 -5.41 -4.77 12.80
C ALA A 50 -4.83 -6.19 12.77
N GLY A 51 -4.20 -6.58 11.65
CA GLY A 51 -3.42 -7.81 11.52
C GLY A 51 -2.09 -7.84 12.29
N GLY A 52 -1.77 -6.80 13.07
CA GLY A 52 -0.60 -6.78 13.96
C GLY A 52 0.71 -6.36 13.29
N GLN A 53 0.70 -5.89 12.04
CA GLN A 53 1.93 -5.40 11.40
C GLN A 53 2.35 -4.05 11.98
N GLY A 54 3.42 -4.07 12.79
CA GLY A 54 3.92 -2.91 13.52
C GLY A 54 4.23 -1.68 12.66
N MET A 55 4.52 -1.86 11.38
CA MET A 55 4.73 -0.76 10.45
C MET A 55 3.42 -0.13 9.95
N ALA A 56 2.36 -0.90 9.67
CA ALA A 56 1.03 -0.35 9.40
C ALA A 56 0.49 0.39 10.62
N ILE A 57 0.67 -0.18 11.81
CA ILE A 57 0.33 0.48 13.08
C ILE A 57 1.07 1.82 13.20
N LYS A 58 2.37 1.87 12.86
CA LYS A 58 3.14 3.12 12.84
C LYS A 58 2.63 4.12 11.82
N VAL A 59 2.30 3.70 10.59
CA VAL A 59 1.74 4.58 9.56
C VAL A 59 0.41 5.18 10.03
N LYS A 60 -0.49 4.35 10.57
CA LYS A 60 -1.75 4.78 11.18
C LYS A 60 -1.52 5.75 12.35
N ARG A 61 -0.65 5.38 13.31
CA ARG A 61 -0.37 6.22 14.49
C ARG A 61 0.26 7.56 14.14
N LEU A 62 1.12 7.58 13.12
CA LEU A 62 1.81 8.80 12.66
C LEU A 62 1.00 9.56 11.62
N GLN A 63 -0.21 9.08 11.27
CA GLN A 63 -1.05 9.57 10.17
C GLN A 63 -0.27 9.78 8.85
N ARG A 64 0.77 8.97 8.62
CA ARG A 64 1.67 9.06 7.45
C ARG A 64 1.09 8.36 6.22
N TYR A 65 -0.23 8.37 6.08
CA TYR A 65 -0.91 7.78 4.93
C TYR A 65 -0.45 8.43 3.64
N ASP A 66 -0.34 9.76 3.63
CA ASP A 66 0.06 10.55 2.46
C ASP A 66 1.49 10.24 2.02
N THR A 67 2.44 10.26 2.96
CA THR A 67 3.84 9.89 2.67
C THR A 67 3.98 8.43 2.24
N ALA A 68 3.13 7.55 2.78
CA ALA A 68 3.11 6.15 2.40
C ALA A 68 2.54 5.97 0.99
N PHE A 69 1.45 6.65 0.69
CA PHE A 69 0.76 6.65 -0.58
C PHE A 69 1.64 7.24 -1.69
N ALA A 70 2.21 8.43 -1.48
CA ALA A 70 3.14 9.07 -2.41
C ALA A 70 4.43 8.27 -2.68
N ARG A 71 4.72 7.27 -1.84
CA ARG A 71 5.84 6.34 -2.07
C ARG A 71 5.47 5.15 -2.95
N LEU A 72 4.18 4.85 -3.06
CA LEU A 72 3.62 3.75 -3.85
C LEU A 72 3.12 4.25 -5.21
N ASP A 73 2.50 5.44 -5.23
CA ASP A 73 2.05 6.19 -6.40
C ASP A 73 3.26 6.83 -7.09
N ALA A 74 4.02 6.01 -7.82
CA ALA A 74 5.24 6.42 -8.50
C ALA A 74 4.94 7.34 -9.68
N ASN A 75 3.79 7.16 -10.34
CA ASN A 75 3.34 8.02 -11.42
C ASN A 75 2.53 9.25 -10.95
N GLN A 76 2.33 9.41 -9.64
CA GLN A 76 1.66 10.57 -9.04
C GLN A 76 0.25 10.85 -9.61
N ASP A 77 -0.51 9.80 -9.95
CA ASP A 77 -1.88 9.92 -10.48
C ASP A 77 -2.93 9.89 -9.35
N GLY A 78 -2.49 9.69 -8.10
CA GLY A 78 -3.41 9.63 -6.97
C GLY A 78 -4.04 8.24 -6.76
N PHE A 79 -3.50 7.22 -7.44
CA PHE A 79 -3.98 5.83 -7.37
C PHE A 79 -2.80 4.87 -7.35
N VAL A 80 -2.82 3.88 -6.46
CA VAL A 80 -1.80 2.82 -6.43
C VAL A 80 -2.32 1.61 -7.19
N SER A 81 -1.76 1.37 -8.38
CA SER A 81 -2.15 0.23 -9.21
C SER A 81 -1.33 -1.04 -8.89
N VAL A 82 -1.88 -2.23 -9.19
CA VAL A 82 -1.13 -3.50 -9.07
C VAL A 82 0.15 -3.50 -9.91
N SER A 83 0.13 -2.82 -11.06
CA SER A 83 1.31 -2.64 -11.91
C SER A 83 2.39 -1.78 -11.27
N GLU A 84 2.03 -0.74 -10.52
CA GLU A 84 3.01 0.06 -9.78
C GLU A 84 3.59 -0.74 -8.62
N LEU A 85 2.73 -1.50 -7.91
CA LEU A 85 3.17 -2.44 -6.87
C LEU A 85 4.12 -3.51 -7.41
N ALA A 86 3.90 -4.00 -8.64
CA ALA A 86 4.76 -4.98 -9.31
C ALA A 86 6.04 -4.34 -9.88
N ALA A 87 5.98 -3.11 -10.37
CA ALA A 87 7.14 -2.36 -10.89
C ALA A 87 8.11 -1.92 -9.79
N LEU A 88 7.64 -1.92 -8.53
CA LEU A 88 8.42 -1.68 -7.32
C LEU A 88 9.30 -2.88 -6.90
N GLN A 89 9.19 -4.05 -7.56
CA GLN A 89 9.95 -5.29 -7.28
C GLN A 89 11.40 -5.25 -7.81
#